data_AF-A0A970VEM8-F1
#
_entry.id   AF-A0A970VEM8-F1
#
_cell.length_a   1.000
_cell.length_b   1.000
_cell.length_c   1.000
_cell.angle_alpha   90.00
_cell.angle_beta   90.00
_cell.angle_gamma   90.00
#
_symmetry.space_group_name_H-M   'P 1'
#
loop_
_entity.id
_entity.type
_entity.pdbx_description
1 polymer ?
#
loop_
_entity_poly.entity_id
_entity_poly.type
_entity_poly.pdbx_seq_one_letter_code
_entity_poly.pdbx_strand_id
1 'polypeptide(L)'
;MDKFNYNIKAEIIPSTAKSGDTVTAKVYLSDVEGEVKNVYVSVPAYGIWEVLRSAGDNTYTLNYTIPWMAPYGKCEVNFYATSVNGQRGPSTVVQFYIQ
;
A
#
# COMPACT_ATOMS: atom_id res chain seq x y z
N MET A 1 21.10 13.02 -11.81
CA MET A 1 20.33 11.88 -11.28
C MET A 1 18.87 12.22 -11.47
N ASP A 2 18.11 11.38 -12.17
CA ASP A 2 16.66 11.55 -12.20
C ASP A 2 16.14 11.43 -10.77
N LYS A 3 15.43 12.47 -10.34
CA LYS A 3 14.82 12.57 -9.02
C LYS A 3 13.47 11.85 -9.11
N PHE A 4 13.25 10.87 -8.23
CA PHE A 4 11.96 10.20 -8.10
C PHE A 4 11.37 10.53 -6.73
N ASN A 5 10.31 11.33 -6.72
CA ASN A 5 9.71 11.85 -5.49
C ASN A 5 8.22 12.10 -5.68
N TYR A 6 7.46 12.12 -4.58
CA TYR A 6 6.02 12.39 -4.56
C TYR A 6 5.55 12.58 -3.12
N ASN A 7 4.36 13.14 -2.97
CA ASN A 7 3.57 13.05 -1.75
C ASN A 7 2.68 11.80 -1.80
N ILE A 8 2.58 11.07 -0.69
CA ILE A 8 1.81 9.83 -0.60
C ILE A 8 0.81 9.87 0.55
N LYS A 9 -0.45 9.51 0.25
CA LYS A 9 -1.49 9.21 1.22
C LYS A 9 -2.01 7.80 0.98
N ALA A 10 -2.33 7.09 2.04
CA ALA A 10 -2.87 5.74 1.95
C ALA A 10 -3.98 5.53 2.99
N GLU A 11 -4.92 4.66 2.67
CA GLU A 11 -5.99 4.23 3.56
C GLU A 11 -6.33 2.76 3.33
N ILE A 12 -6.87 2.11 4.36
CA ILE A 12 -7.39 0.74 4.30
C ILE A 12 -8.83 0.79 4.79
N ILE A 13 -9.74 0.24 3.97
CA ILE A 13 -11.18 0.30 4.20
C ILE A 13 -11.75 -1.13 4.22
N PRO A 14 -12.41 -1.55 5.31
CA PRO A 14 -12.44 -0.89 6.62
C PRO A 14 -11.04 -0.86 7.30
N SER A 15 -10.83 0.05 8.26
CA SER A 15 -9.56 0.12 9.03
C SER A 15 -9.46 -0.94 10.13
N THR A 16 -10.53 -1.71 10.33
CA THR A 16 -10.59 -2.86 11.23
C THR A 16 -11.42 -3.95 10.56
N ALA A 17 -10.93 -5.18 10.53
CA ALA A 17 -11.65 -6.32 9.96
C ALA A 17 -11.24 -7.63 10.65
N LYS A 18 -11.87 -8.74 10.25
CA LYS A 18 -11.59 -10.08 10.76
C LYS A 18 -10.82 -10.91 9.75
N SER A 19 -10.18 -11.98 10.21
CA SER A 19 -9.62 -13.00 9.32
C SER A 19 -10.71 -13.54 8.38
N GLY A 20 -10.42 -13.62 7.09
CA GLY A 20 -11.38 -13.97 6.04
C GLY A 20 -12.10 -12.78 5.40
N ASP A 21 -12.10 -11.60 6.01
CA ASP A 21 -12.72 -10.41 5.40
C ASP A 21 -11.88 -9.88 4.23
N THR A 22 -12.55 -9.24 3.27
CA THR A 22 -11.87 -8.47 2.22
C THR A 22 -11.79 -7.00 2.61
N VAL A 23 -10.58 -6.45 2.53
CA VAL A 23 -10.31 -5.03 2.72
C VAL A 23 -9.82 -4.40 1.42
N THR A 24 -10.04 -3.11 1.26
CA THR A 24 -9.52 -2.32 0.14
C THR A 24 -8.41 -1.41 0.63
N ALA A 25 -7.21 -1.57 0.11
CA ALA A 25 -6.12 -0.61 0.26
C ALA A 25 -6.17 0.41 -0.89
N LYS A 26 -6.11 1.70 -0.57
CA LYS A 26 -6.04 2.77 -1.56
C LYS A 26 -4.82 3.65 -1.30
N VAL A 27 -4.15 4.05 -2.37
CA VAL A 27 -3.02 4.97 -2.34
C VAL A 27 -3.29 6.11 -3.31
N TYR A 28 -2.96 7.32 -2.88
CA TYR A 28 -3.04 8.55 -3.65
C TYR A 28 -1.66 9.18 -3.71
N LEU A 29 -1.15 9.39 -4.91
CA LEU A 29 0.10 10.11 -5.14
C LEU A 29 -0.19 11.52 -5.67
N SER A 30 0.50 12.52 -5.14
CA SER A 30 0.48 13.89 -5.67
C SER A 30 1.90 14.42 -5.85
N ASP A 31 2.05 15.49 -6.63
CA ASP A 31 3.33 16.17 -6.85
C ASP A 31 4.42 15.20 -7.34
N VAL A 32 4.05 14.30 -8.25
CA VAL A 32 4.92 13.22 -8.73
C VAL A 32 6.02 13.79 -9.63
N GLU A 33 7.26 13.64 -9.19
CA GLU A 33 8.47 13.91 -9.96
C GLU A 33 9.03 12.56 -10.47
N GLY A 34 9.03 12.38 -11.79
CA GLY A 34 9.46 11.13 -12.45
C GLY A 34 8.31 10.18 -12.77
N GLU A 35 8.63 9.05 -13.39
CA GLU A 35 7.64 8.06 -13.83
C GLU A 35 7.46 6.94 -12.80
N VAL A 36 6.22 6.67 -12.39
CA VAL A 36 5.87 5.58 -11.47
C VAL A 36 5.70 4.28 -12.25
N LYS A 37 6.46 3.24 -11.87
CA LYS A 37 6.33 1.89 -12.43
C LYS A 37 5.32 1.05 -11.65
N ASN A 38 5.48 0.98 -10.34
CA ASN A 38 4.69 0.13 -9.45
C ASN A 38 4.42 0.87 -8.13
N VAL A 39 3.27 0.61 -7.54
CA VAL A 39 2.94 0.99 -6.16
C VAL A 39 2.77 -0.29 -5.36
N TYR A 40 3.44 -0.36 -4.23
CA TYR A 40 3.50 -1.54 -3.38
C TYR A 40 2.78 -1.29 -2.07
N VAL A 41 2.18 -2.37 -1.55
CA VAL A 41 1.80 -2.52 -0.15
C VAL A 41 2.63 -3.64 0.44
N SER A 42 3.09 -3.45 1.67
CA SER A 42 3.84 -4.46 2.40
C SER A 42 3.40 -4.53 3.85
N VAL A 43 3.29 -5.76 4.36
CA VAL A 43 3.05 -6.03 5.79
C VAL A 43 4.16 -6.98 6.26
N PRO A 44 5.33 -6.44 6.71
CA PRO A 44 6.50 -7.25 6.99
C PRO A 44 6.26 -8.35 8.03
N ALA A 45 5.42 -8.08 9.04
CA ALA A 45 5.06 -9.04 10.08
C ALA A 45 4.39 -10.32 9.54
N TYR A 46 3.80 -10.24 8.33
CA TYR A 46 3.12 -11.35 7.67
C TYR A 46 3.78 -11.78 6.36
N GLY A 47 4.93 -11.21 6.01
CA GLY A 47 5.60 -11.49 4.74
C GLY A 47 4.77 -11.10 3.51
N ILE A 48 3.78 -10.21 3.66
CA ILE A 48 2.91 -9.78 2.57
C ILE A 48 3.61 -8.69 1.77
N TRP A 49 3.61 -8.84 0.45
CA TRP A 49 4.12 -7.86 -0.49
C TRP A 49 3.35 -7.92 -1.80
N GLU A 50 2.55 -6.90 -2.05
CA GLU A 50 1.62 -6.89 -3.18
C GLU A 50 1.75 -5.60 -3.99
N VAL A 51 1.35 -5.66 -5.26
CA VAL A 51 1.31 -4.50 -6.15
C VAL A 51 -0.11 -4.00 -6.28
N LEU A 52 -0.34 -2.72 -6.03
CA LEU A 52 -1.62 -2.07 -6.25
C LEU A 52 -1.83 -1.80 -7.74
N ARG A 53 -3.06 -1.91 -8.20
CA ARG A 53 -3.45 -1.62 -9.57
C ARG A 53 -3.80 -0.14 -9.72
N SER A 54 -3.39 0.48 -10.82
CA SER A 54 -3.81 1.85 -11.14
C SER A 54 -5.33 1.90 -11.32
N ALA A 55 -5.96 2.86 -10.66
CA ALA A 55 -7.37 3.21 -10.79
C ALA A 55 -7.58 4.51 -11.58
N GLY A 56 -6.51 5.07 -12.17
CA GLY A 56 -6.51 6.40 -12.81
C GLY A 56 -6.10 7.52 -11.84
N ASP A 57 -5.76 8.68 -12.39
CA ASP A 57 -5.48 9.92 -11.63
C ASP A 57 -4.55 9.73 -10.43
N ASN A 58 -3.41 9.04 -10.63
CA ASN A 58 -2.43 8.74 -9.60
C ASN A 58 -3.01 8.03 -8.35
N THR A 59 -4.12 7.34 -8.52
CA THR A 59 -4.79 6.52 -7.51
C THR A 59 -4.52 5.05 -7.79
N TYR A 60 -4.24 4.29 -6.74
CA TYR A 60 -3.93 2.87 -6.83
C TYR A 60 -4.73 2.09 -5.79
N THR A 61 -5.19 0.90 -6.15
CA THR A 61 -6.06 0.08 -5.31
C THR A 61 -5.67 -1.39 -5.29
N LEU A 62 -5.91 -2.05 -4.16
CA LEU A 62 -5.86 -3.49 -4.01
C LEU A 62 -7.00 -3.96 -3.11
N ASN A 63 -7.76 -4.95 -3.57
CA ASN A 63 -8.64 -5.72 -2.70
C ASN A 63 -7.86 -6.92 -2.18
N TYR A 64 -7.77 -7.06 -0.87
CA TYR A 64 -7.01 -8.11 -0.21
C TYR A 64 -7.89 -8.86 0.78
N THR A 65 -7.92 -10.19 0.68
CA THR A 65 -8.61 -11.04 1.65
C THR A 65 -7.65 -11.43 2.76
N ILE A 66 -8.00 -11.09 4.00
CA ILE A 66 -7.16 -11.37 5.17
C ILE A 66 -7.09 -12.90 5.34
N PRO A 67 -5.89 -13.51 5.41
CA PRO A 67 -5.76 -14.94 5.62
C PRO A 67 -6.49 -15.38 6.89
N TRP A 68 -7.15 -16.53 6.85
CA TRP A 68 -7.86 -17.11 8.01
C TRP A 68 -6.96 -17.28 9.25
N MET A 69 -5.66 -17.47 9.03
CA MET A 69 -4.65 -17.66 10.07
C MET A 69 -3.94 -16.37 10.51
N ALA A 70 -4.38 -15.20 10.04
CA ALA A 70 -3.81 -13.93 10.46
C ALA A 70 -4.05 -13.72 11.96
N PRO A 71 -2.99 -13.46 12.75
CA PRO A 71 -3.15 -13.24 14.18
C PRO A 71 -3.84 -11.90 14.45
N TYR A 72 -4.60 -11.87 15.54
CA TYR A 72 -5.28 -10.68 16.02
C TYR A 72 -4.29 -9.60 16.46
N GLY A 73 -4.68 -8.35 16.29
CA GLY A 73 -3.94 -7.20 16.78
C GLY A 73 -3.70 -6.12 15.72
N LYS A 74 -2.82 -5.19 16.09
CA LYS A 74 -2.40 -4.09 15.22
C LYS A 74 -1.31 -4.56 14.28
N CYS A 75 -1.41 -4.19 13.00
CA CYS A 75 -0.34 -4.37 12.04
C CYS A 75 -0.04 -3.07 11.30
N GLU A 76 1.25 -2.85 11.06
CA GLU A 76 1.75 -1.73 10.27
C GLU A 76 1.77 -2.10 8.80
N VAL A 77 1.03 -1.35 7.99
CA VAL A 77 0.93 -1.56 6.55
C VAL A 77 1.68 -0.43 5.85
N ASN A 78 2.77 -0.77 5.17
CA ASN A 78 3.65 0.19 4.53
C ASN A 78 3.35 0.29 3.03
N PHE A 79 3.27 1.52 2.52
CA PHE A 79 3.00 1.84 1.13
C PHE A 79 4.11 2.70 0.56
N TYR A 80 4.53 2.40 -0.68
CA TYR A 80 5.49 3.21 -1.42
C TYR A 80 5.43 2.86 -2.92
N ALA A 81 6.06 3.67 -3.75
CA ALA A 81 6.17 3.45 -5.19
C ALA A 81 7.62 3.29 -5.64
N THR A 82 7.82 2.71 -6.81
CA THR A 82 9.12 2.62 -7.48
C THR A 82 9.05 3.23 -8.87
N SER A 83 10.14 3.84 -9.32
CA SER A 83 10.27 4.34 -10.69
C SER A 83 10.57 3.24 -11.70
N VAL A 84 10.49 3.56 -12.99
CA VAL A 84 10.88 2.67 -14.10
C VAL A 84 12.32 2.17 -13.98
N ASN A 85 13.19 2.98 -13.38
CA ASN A 85 14.60 2.70 -13.12
C ASN A 85 14.85 1.94 -11.80
N GLY A 86 13.79 1.53 -11.09
CA GLY A 86 13.89 0.78 -9.84
C GLY A 86 14.22 1.62 -8.61
N GLN A 87 14.21 2.95 -8.71
CA GLN A 87 14.39 3.83 -7.55
C GLN A 87 13.14 3.78 -6.67
N ARG A 88 13.32 3.61 -5.36
CA ARG A 88 12.24 3.65 -4.38
C ARG A 88 11.99 5.09 -3.93
N GLY A 89 10.74 5.52 -3.96
CA GLY A 89 10.34 6.85 -3.47
C GLY A 89 9.99 6.86 -1.97
N PRO A 90 9.45 7.98 -1.45
CA PRO A 90 8.96 8.09 -0.08
C PRO A 90 7.92 7.02 0.28
N SER A 91 7.80 6.70 1.57
CA SER A 91 6.84 5.71 2.08
C SER A 91 5.91 6.29 3.14
N THR A 92 4.72 5.70 3.30
CA THR A 92 3.80 5.99 4.41
C THR A 92 3.33 4.70 5.08
N VAL A 93 2.98 4.78 6.36
CA VAL A 93 2.52 3.64 7.16
C VAL A 93 1.10 3.90 7.64
N VAL A 94 0.22 2.92 7.44
CA VAL A 94 -1.15 2.91 7.95
C VAL A 94 -1.27 1.82 9.01
N GLN A 95 -1.89 2.16 10.14
CA GLN A 95 -2.23 1.18 11.17
C GLN A 95 -3.55 0.48 10.79
N PHE A 96 -3.53 -0.84 10.75
CA PHE A 96 -4.70 -1.68 10.51
C PHE A 96 -4.91 -2.64 11.69
N TYR A 97 -6.15 -2.98 12.02
CA TYR A 97 -6.48 -3.83 13.15
C TYR A 97 -7.25 -5.08 12.72
N ILE A 98 -6.75 -6.24 13.15
CA ILE A 98 -7.39 -7.55 12.97
C ILE A 98 -8.04 -7.96 14.30
N GLN A 99 -9.35 -8.26 14.27
CA GLN A 99 -10.15 -8.63 15.46
C GLN A 99 -10.89 -9.96 15.31
#